data_AF-A0A842R9W1-F1
#
_entry.id   AF-A0A842R9W1-F1
#
_cell.length_a   1.000
_cell.length_b   1.000
_cell.length_c   1.000
_cell.angle_alpha   90.00
_cell.angle_beta   90.00
_cell.angle_gamma   90.00
#
_symmetry.space_group_name_H-M   'P 1'
#
loop_
_entity.id
_entity.type
_entity.pdbx_description
1 polymer ?
#
loop_
_entity_poly.entity_id
_entity_poly.type
_entity_poly.pdbx_seq_one_letter_code
_entity_poly.pdbx_strand_id
1 'polypeptide(L)'
;MKRTIKGEPGVDIKDLKALIIIDDEGELYHKGAEVEYDFYIETGKTLLFEMKLHPEKNDINNFIIKARSFEKVKKVKPELYLIALSLDKEVIKQAKRAGVKLIGPATKDQK
;
A
#
# COMPACT_ATOMS: atom_id res chain seq x y z
N MET A 1 22.85 -6.27 -9.93
CA MET A 1 23.54 -6.96 -8.80
C MET A 1 22.54 -7.11 -7.66
N LYS A 2 22.01 -8.32 -7.44
CA LYS A 2 21.05 -8.62 -6.36
C LYS A 2 21.81 -8.59 -5.03
N ARG A 3 21.47 -7.66 -4.13
CA ARG A 3 21.96 -7.70 -2.73
C ARG A 3 20.92 -8.42 -1.89
N THR A 4 21.22 -9.66 -1.55
CA THR A 4 20.47 -10.45 -0.56
C THR A 4 20.67 -9.82 0.81
N ILE A 5 19.61 -9.27 1.40
CA ILE A 5 19.57 -8.95 2.82
C ILE A 5 19.44 -10.31 3.54
N LYS A 6 20.42 -10.67 4.37
CA LYS A 6 20.35 -11.88 5.21
C LYS A 6 19.10 -11.77 6.09
N GLY A 7 18.12 -12.66 5.89
CA GLY A 7 17.15 -12.94 6.96
C GLY A 7 15.75 -13.39 6.56
N GLU A 8 15.20 -13.00 5.39
CA GLU A 8 13.83 -13.36 5.04
C GLU A 8 13.69 -13.71 3.55
N PRO A 9 12.85 -14.70 3.18
CA PRO A 9 12.60 -15.01 1.78
C PRO A 9 12.00 -13.79 1.10
N GLY A 10 12.77 -13.19 0.18
CA GLY A 10 12.23 -12.19 -0.74
C GLY A 10 11.13 -12.80 -1.61
N VAL A 11 10.14 -12.00 -1.97
CA VAL A 11 9.03 -12.43 -2.85
C VAL A 11 9.56 -12.61 -4.27
N ASP A 12 9.16 -13.69 -4.96
CA ASP A 12 9.50 -13.88 -6.38
C ASP A 12 8.78 -12.80 -7.20
N ILE A 13 9.46 -12.20 -8.17
CA ILE A 13 8.93 -11.11 -8.99
C ILE A 13 7.64 -11.54 -9.70
N LYS A 14 7.48 -12.84 -9.98
CA LYS A 14 6.29 -13.42 -10.61
C LYS A 14 5.01 -13.22 -9.81
N ASP A 15 5.14 -13.03 -8.50
CA ASP A 15 4.00 -12.83 -7.59
C ASP A 15 3.59 -11.36 -7.50
N LEU A 16 4.40 -10.45 -8.08
CA LEU A 16 4.14 -9.02 -8.11
C LEU A 16 3.29 -8.67 -9.33
N LYS A 17 2.08 -8.17 -9.07
CA LYS A 17 1.11 -7.84 -10.10
C LYS A 17 0.84 -6.34 -10.12
N ALA A 18 1.05 -5.71 -11.27
CA ALA A 18 0.50 -4.38 -11.56
C ALA A 18 -1.01 -4.50 -11.82
N LEU A 19 -1.79 -3.51 -11.38
CA LEU A 19 -3.24 -3.55 -11.48
C LEU A 19 -3.79 -2.15 -11.74
N ILE A 20 -4.71 -2.08 -12.70
CA ILE A 20 -5.55 -0.92 -12.93
C ILE A 20 -7.00 -1.34 -12.63
N ILE A 21 -7.70 -0.53 -11.83
CA ILE A 21 -9.14 -0.69 -11.56
C ILE A 21 -9.85 0.60 -11.97
N ILE A 22 -11.05 0.48 -12.52
CA ILE A 22 -11.91 1.62 -12.84
C ILE A 22 -12.59 2.15 -11.57
N ASP A 23 -12.53 3.45 -11.33
CA ASP A 23 -13.27 4.14 -10.27
C ASP A 23 -14.73 4.37 -10.68
N ASP A 24 -15.54 3.31 -10.59
CA ASP A 24 -16.96 3.34 -11.00
C ASP A 24 -17.83 4.27 -10.13
N GLU A 25 -17.39 4.56 -8.90
CA GLU A 25 -18.12 5.36 -7.92
C GLU A 25 -17.62 6.81 -7.84
N GLY A 26 -16.41 7.09 -8.34
CA GLY A 26 -15.79 8.42 -8.25
C GLY A 26 -15.33 8.75 -6.83
N GLU A 27 -14.97 7.73 -6.04
CA GLU A 27 -14.52 7.93 -4.64
C GLU A 27 -13.06 8.39 -4.55
N LEU A 28 -12.25 8.10 -5.57
CA LEU A 28 -10.83 8.46 -5.66
C LEU A 28 -10.58 9.65 -6.57
N TYR A 29 -11.16 9.60 -7.77
CA TYR A 29 -11.02 10.63 -8.80
C TYR A 29 -12.41 10.99 -9.36
N HIS A 30 -12.56 11.03 -10.68
CA HIS A 30 -13.85 11.15 -11.32
C HIS A 30 -14.36 9.77 -11.73
N LYS A 31 -15.68 9.62 -11.81
CA LYS A 31 -16.31 8.38 -12.25
C LYS A 31 -15.76 7.93 -13.61
N GLY A 32 -15.33 6.68 -13.69
CA GLY A 32 -14.75 6.08 -14.89
C GLY A 32 -13.23 6.29 -15.03
N ALA A 33 -12.58 6.97 -14.06
CA ALA A 33 -11.13 7.13 -14.07
C ALA A 33 -10.42 5.79 -13.85
N GLU A 34 -9.27 5.62 -14.50
CA GLU A 34 -8.35 4.53 -14.22
C GLU A 34 -7.56 4.82 -12.93
N VAL A 35 -7.56 3.86 -12.02
CA VAL A 35 -6.79 3.89 -10.77
C VAL A 35 -5.69 2.86 -10.87
N GLU A 36 -4.45 3.33 -10.98
CA GLU A 36 -3.25 2.50 -10.93
C GLU A 36 -2.90 2.14 -9.48
N TYR A 37 -2.54 0.88 -9.26
CA TYR A 37 -2.01 0.35 -8.01
C TYR A 37 -0.56 -0.04 -8.23
N ASP A 38 0.33 0.43 -7.36
CA ASP A 38 1.76 0.21 -7.51
C ASP A 38 2.08 -1.28 -7.63
N PHE A 39 1.59 -2.08 -6.67
CA PHE A 39 1.55 -3.53 -6.79
C PHE A 39 0.76 -4.20 -5.67
N TYR A 40 0.42 -5.48 -5.90
CA TYR A 40 -0.12 -6.37 -4.88
C TYR A 40 0.48 -7.77 -5.01
N ILE A 41 0.37 -8.57 -3.94
CA ILE A 41 0.89 -9.94 -3.85
C ILE A 41 -0.21 -10.86 -3.32
N GLU A 42 -0.30 -12.08 -3.87
CA GLU A 42 -1.23 -13.14 -3.45
C GLU A 42 -0.47 -14.39 -3.00
N THR A 43 0.05 -14.39 -1.77
CA THR A 43 0.80 -15.53 -1.21
C THR A 43 0.15 -16.00 0.10
N GLY A 44 -0.92 -16.80 -0.01
CA GLY A 44 -1.74 -17.26 1.12
C GLY A 44 -2.60 -16.15 1.76
N LYS A 45 -2.10 -14.91 1.79
CA LYS A 45 -2.84 -13.68 2.05
C LYS A 45 -2.65 -12.71 0.89
N THR A 46 -3.61 -11.80 0.73
CA THR A 46 -3.49 -10.70 -0.22
C THR A 46 -2.86 -9.49 0.47
N LEU A 47 -1.77 -8.99 -0.09
CA LEU A 47 -1.06 -7.81 0.39
C LEU A 47 -1.15 -6.73 -0.69
N LEU A 48 -1.56 -5.52 -0.32
CA LEU A 48 -1.64 -4.38 -1.21
C LEU A 48 -0.62 -3.33 -0.79
N PHE A 49 0.13 -2.81 -1.76
CA PHE A 49 1.20 -1.85 -1.53
C PHE A 49 0.95 -0.53 -2.23
N GLU A 50 1.35 0.55 -1.55
CA GLU A 50 1.52 1.88 -2.12
C GLU A 50 2.93 2.37 -1.75
N MET A 51 3.57 3.11 -2.63
CA MET A 51 4.90 3.69 -2.46
C MET A 51 4.85 5.20 -2.66
N LYS A 52 5.38 5.95 -1.69
CA LYS A 52 5.48 7.41 -1.75
C LYS A 52 6.84 7.87 -1.26
N LEU A 53 7.41 8.91 -1.87
CA LEU A 53 8.65 9.50 -1.34
C LEU A 53 8.39 10.17 0.02
N HIS A 54 7.34 10.99 0.07
CA HIS A 54 6.93 11.79 1.23
C HIS A 54 5.41 11.72 1.37
N PRO A 55 4.85 10.68 2.02
CA PRO A 55 3.40 10.56 2.18
C PRO A 55 2.85 11.62 3.12
N GLU A 56 1.66 12.12 2.80
CA GLU A 56 0.85 13.00 3.62
C GLU A 56 -0.33 12.25 4.26
N LYS A 57 -1.07 12.95 5.13
CA LYS A 57 -2.29 12.41 5.74
C LYS A 57 -3.32 11.96 4.71
N ASN A 58 -3.46 12.70 3.62
CA ASN A 58 -4.44 12.40 2.61
C ASN A 58 -4.06 11.15 1.80
N ASP A 59 -2.77 10.86 1.63
CA ASP A 59 -2.31 9.63 0.97
C ASP A 59 -2.79 8.38 1.71
N ILE A 60 -2.82 8.41 3.05
CA ILE A 60 -3.37 7.30 3.83
C ILE A 60 -4.86 7.10 3.55
N ASN A 61 -5.63 8.19 3.47
CA ASN A 61 -7.06 8.11 3.16
C ASN A 61 -7.30 7.58 1.75
N ASN A 62 -6.58 8.12 0.76
CA ASN A 62 -6.65 7.66 -0.62
C ASN A 62 -6.30 6.17 -0.71
N PHE A 63 -5.28 5.72 0.01
CA PHE A 63 -4.88 4.31 0.00
C PHE A 63 -5.96 3.39 0.60
N ILE A 64 -6.69 3.85 1.63
CA ILE A 64 -7.84 3.11 2.18
C ILE A 64 -8.98 3.02 1.17
N ILE A 65 -9.25 4.09 0.43
CA ILE A 65 -10.29 4.09 -0.61
C ILE A 65 -9.88 3.14 -1.75
N LYS A 66 -8.61 3.17 -2.17
CA LYS A 66 -8.03 2.19 -3.11
C LYS A 66 -8.23 0.76 -2.60
N ALA A 67 -7.92 0.50 -1.33
CA ALA A 67 -8.12 -0.82 -0.75
C ALA A 67 -9.58 -1.31 -0.79
N ARG A 68 -10.56 -0.42 -0.61
CA ARG A 68 -11.99 -0.77 -0.72
C ARG A 68 -12.38 -1.11 -2.15
N SER A 69 -11.92 -0.31 -3.13
CA SER A 69 -12.14 -0.58 -4.55
C SER A 69 -11.51 -1.93 -4.95
N PHE A 70 -10.27 -2.17 -4.51
CA PHE A 70 -9.61 -3.47 -4.67
C PHE A 70 -10.43 -4.62 -4.07
N GLU A 71 -10.92 -4.48 -2.83
CA GLU A 71 -11.72 -5.51 -2.16
C GLU A 71 -13.03 -5.80 -2.91
N LYS A 72 -13.70 -4.76 -3.44
CA LYS A 72 -14.90 -4.92 -4.26
C LYS A 72 -14.62 -5.73 -5.53
N VAL A 73 -13.49 -5.50 -6.20
CA VAL A 73 -13.14 -6.18 -7.46
C VAL A 73 -12.60 -7.59 -7.22
N LYS A 74 -11.64 -7.74 -6.30
CA LYS A 74 -10.94 -9.01 -6.03
C LYS A 74 -11.67 -9.92 -5.06
N LYS A 75 -12.74 -9.42 -4.41
CA LYS A 75 -13.53 -10.15 -3.41
C LYS A 75 -12.69 -10.69 -2.26
N VAL A 76 -11.61 -10.00 -1.93
CA VAL A 76 -10.68 -10.34 -0.85
C VAL A 76 -10.20 -9.06 -0.18
N LYS A 77 -10.14 -9.08 1.16
CA LYS A 77 -9.63 -7.96 1.95
C LYS A 77 -8.10 -8.02 2.02
N PRO A 78 -7.37 -7.03 1.49
CA PRO A 78 -5.92 -7.02 1.55
C PRO A 78 -5.39 -6.52 2.90
N GLU A 79 -4.18 -6.96 3.28
CA GLU A 79 -3.37 -6.25 4.26
C GLU A 79 -2.65 -5.07 3.57
N LEU A 80 -2.65 -3.91 4.21
CA LEU A 80 -2.17 -2.67 3.60
C LEU A 80 -0.75 -2.33 4.05
N TYR A 81 0.11 -2.03 3.08
CA TYR A 81 1.50 -1.65 3.31
C TYR A 81 1.81 -0.35 2.55
N LEU A 82 2.25 0.68 3.26
CA LEU A 82 2.79 1.89 2.65
C LEU A 82 4.31 1.88 2.78
N ILE A 83 4.99 1.94 1.64
CA ILE A 83 6.45 2.08 1.54
C ILE A 83 6.77 3.56 1.40
N ALA A 84 7.61 4.09 2.27
CA ALA A 84 7.97 5.51 2.25
C ALA A 84 9.44 5.79 2.50
N LEU A 85 9.98 6.85 1.86
CA LEU A 85 11.35 7.31 2.11
C LEU A 85 11.45 8.30 3.27
N SER A 86 10.35 8.96 3.65
CA SER A 86 10.23 9.69 4.91
C SER A 86 8.88 9.43 5.56
N LEU A 87 8.79 9.57 6.87
CA LEU A 87 7.56 9.38 7.61
C LEU A 87 7.42 10.44 8.71
N ASP A 88 6.41 11.29 8.57
CA ASP A 88 6.06 12.26 9.59
C ASP A 88 5.28 11.59 10.73
N LYS A 89 5.42 12.11 11.96
CA LYS A 89 4.77 11.54 13.16
C LYS A 89 3.26 11.42 13.00
N GLU A 90 2.65 12.39 12.34
CA GLU A 90 1.22 12.42 12.10
C GLU A 90 0.76 11.35 11.10
N VAL A 91 1.55 11.07 10.06
CA VAL A 91 1.30 10.01 9.08
C VAL A 91 1.43 8.65 9.77
N ILE A 92 2.46 8.47 10.61
CA ILE A 92 2.64 7.25 11.41
C ILE A 92 1.41 6.97 12.28
N LYS A 93 0.94 8.00 12.98
CA LYS A 93 -0.23 7.91 13.86
C LYS A 93 -1.50 7.57 13.09
N GLN A 94 -1.71 8.18 11.92
CA GLN A 94 -2.88 7.91 11.08
C GLN A 94 -2.83 6.51 10.46
N ALA A 95 -1.68 6.10 9.91
CA ALA A 95 -1.48 4.76 9.36
C ALA A 95 -1.76 3.68 10.41
N LYS A 96 -1.25 3.86 11.64
CA LYS A 96 -1.50 2.94 12.76
C LYS A 96 -3.00 2.85 13.11
N ARG A 97 -3.72 3.98 13.13
CA ARG A 97 -5.17 4.01 13.37
C ARG A 97 -5.97 3.33 12.26
N ALA A 98 -5.50 3.46 11.02
CA ALA A 98 -6.14 2.89 9.84
C ALA A 98 -5.81 1.40 9.60
N GLY A 99 -4.87 0.82 10.35
CA GLY A 99 -4.38 -0.54 10.10
C GLY A 99 -3.44 -0.66 8.89
N VAL A 100 -2.84 0.45 8.45
CA VAL A 100 -1.83 0.49 7.39
C VAL A 100 -0.45 0.28 7.99
N LYS A 101 0.25 -0.75 7.54
CA LYS A 101 1.63 -1.05 7.96
C LYS A 101 2.60 -0.15 7.20
N LEU A 102 3.66 0.30 7.88
CA LEU A 102 4.66 1.20 7.29
C LEU A 102 5.98 0.48 7.09
N ILE A 103 6.57 0.66 5.91
CA ILE A 103 7.93 0.24 5.56
C ILE A 103 8.70 1.50 5.17
N GLY A 104 9.75 1.85 5.91
CA GLY A 104 10.50 3.07 5.65
C GLY A 104 11.72 3.20 6.55
N PRO A 105 12.37 4.38 6.60
CA PRO A 105 13.48 4.63 7.51
C PRO A 105 13.08 4.25 8.94
N ALA A 106 14.00 3.61 9.67
CA ALA A 106 13.77 3.21 11.05
C ALA A 106 13.24 4.42 11.84
N THR A 107 12.00 4.30 12.32
CA THR A 107 11.42 5.30 13.21
C THR A 107 12.25 5.29 14.49
N LYS A 108 13.07 6.30 14.72
CA LYS A 108 13.93 6.40 15.92
C LYS A 108 13.15 6.48 17.24
N ASP A 109 11.82 6.63 17.19
CA ASP A 109 10.97 6.89 18.36
C ASP A 109 9.99 5.74 18.66
N GLN A 110 10.49 4.51 18.83
CA GLN A 110 9.76 3.42 19.50
C GLN A 110 10.57 2.84 20.68
N LYS A 111 11.07 3.72 21.54
CA LYS A 111 11.47 3.38 22.92
C LYS A 111 10.39 3.82 23.88
#